data_AF-A0A2N0NHU1-F1
#
_entry.id   AF-A0A2N0NHU1-F1
#
_cell.length_a   1.000
_cell.length_b   1.000
_cell.length_c   1.000
_cell.angle_alpha   90.00
_cell.angle_beta   90.00
_cell.angle_gamma   90.00
#
_symmetry.space_group_name_H-M   'P 1'
#
loop_
_entity.id
_entity.type
_entity.pdbx_description
1 polymer ?
#
loop_
_entity_poly.entity_id
_entity_poly.type
_entity_poly.pdbx_seq_one_letter_code
_entity_poly.pdbx_strand_id
1 'polypeptide(L)'
;VQDPKHAKKTSRNAIMSGARLLTLGSSTARFEQLLKLSNLSNSVMYHHDVIKLDRQDDGVAYRVFYSENLRNCHGTHNIEEDMRGLFVYLFIMGELIDSYLNREITPLERIRMSMTSFFFLRFWRKYV
;
A
#
# COMPACT_ATOMS: atom_id res chain seq x y z
N VAL A 1 -14.65 -1.64 -8.69
CA VAL A 1 -14.46 -0.62 -7.64
C VAL A 1 -15.40 0.54 -7.95
N GLN A 2 -16.26 0.95 -7.01
CA GLN A 2 -17.22 2.06 -7.25
C GLN A 2 -16.54 3.43 -7.15
N ASP A 3 -15.61 3.59 -6.22
CA ASP A 3 -14.79 4.80 -6.05
C ASP A 3 -13.33 4.41 -5.73
N PRO A 4 -12.40 4.53 -6.69
CA PRO A 4 -10.99 4.18 -6.49
C PRO A 4 -10.27 5.08 -5.47
N LYS A 5 -10.69 6.33 -5.29
CA LYS A 5 -10.13 7.22 -4.26
C LYS A 5 -10.56 6.75 -2.87
N HIS A 6 -11.82 6.34 -2.73
CA HIS A 6 -12.30 5.75 -1.48
C HIS A 6 -11.62 4.41 -1.18
N ALA A 7 -11.37 3.58 -2.20
CA ALA A 7 -10.60 2.35 -2.05
C ALA A 7 -9.18 2.63 -1.53
N LYS A 8 -8.50 3.65 -2.06
CA LYS A 8 -7.17 4.10 -1.60
C LYS A 8 -7.18 4.47 -0.11
N LYS A 9 -8.12 5.33 0.32
CA LYS A 9 -8.26 5.72 1.73
C LYS A 9 -8.54 4.53 2.63
N THR A 10 -9.43 3.64 2.21
CA THR A 10 -9.79 2.43 2.97
C THR A 10 -8.58 1.53 3.15
N SER A 11 -7.80 1.34 2.08
CA SER A 11 -6.61 0.50 2.07
C SER A 11 -5.52 1.04 2.98
N ARG A 12 -5.25 2.36 2.94
CA ARG A 12 -4.36 3.01 3.90
C ARG A 12 -4.86 2.84 5.34
N ASN A 13 -6.13 3.14 5.59
CA ASN A 13 -6.73 3.10 6.92
C ASN A 13 -6.68 1.70 7.55
N ALA A 14 -6.70 0.64 6.74
CA ALA A 14 -6.57 -0.73 7.21
C ALA A 14 -5.23 -1.00 7.90
N ILE A 15 -4.12 -0.44 7.39
CA ILE A 15 -2.79 -0.56 8.03
C ILE A 15 -2.65 0.44 9.19
N MET A 16 -3.21 1.65 9.05
CA MET A 16 -3.05 2.75 10.03
C MET A 16 -3.90 2.60 11.29
N SER A 17 -4.82 1.64 11.31
CA SER A 17 -5.55 1.27 12.52
C SER A 17 -4.61 0.45 13.40
N GLY A 18 -3.82 1.07 14.28
CA GLY A 18 -2.74 0.43 15.04
C GLY A 18 -3.07 -0.86 15.82
N ALA A 19 -4.35 -1.17 16.06
CA ALA A 19 -4.80 -2.46 16.60
C ALA A 19 -4.91 -3.60 15.56
N ARG A 20 -4.68 -3.32 14.28
CA ARG A 20 -4.85 -4.24 13.16
C ARG A 20 -3.50 -4.69 12.62
N LEU A 21 -3.38 -6.00 12.49
CA LEU A 21 -2.31 -6.70 11.80
C LEU A 21 -2.89 -7.29 10.51
N LEU A 22 -2.31 -6.97 9.35
CA LEU A 22 -2.67 -7.64 8.09
C LEU A 22 -1.67 -8.76 7.84
N THR A 23 -2.14 -10.00 7.78
CA THR A 23 -1.32 -11.18 7.52
C THR A 23 -1.25 -11.47 6.03
N LEU A 24 -0.05 -11.51 5.45
CA LEU A 24 0.17 -11.80 4.03
C LEU A 24 1.09 -13.03 3.92
N GLY A 25 0.48 -14.22 4.04
CA GLY A 25 1.22 -15.47 4.20
C GLY A 25 1.99 -15.49 5.51
N SER A 26 3.30 -15.71 5.47
CA SER A 26 4.19 -15.68 6.64
C SER A 26 4.68 -14.28 7.02
N SER A 27 4.28 -13.23 6.28
CA SER A 27 4.69 -11.84 6.53
C SER A 27 3.51 -10.98 6.98
N THR A 28 3.80 -9.76 7.43
CA THR A 28 2.75 -8.86 7.95
C THR A 28 2.89 -7.43 7.43
N ALA A 29 1.75 -6.74 7.30
CA ALA A 29 1.69 -5.30 7.10
C ALA A 29 1.12 -4.64 8.36
N ARG A 30 1.88 -3.70 8.93
CA ARG A 30 1.66 -3.10 10.26
C ARG A 30 1.86 -1.60 10.24
N PHE A 31 1.21 -0.92 11.17
CA PHE A 31 1.39 0.51 11.42
C PHE A 31 2.87 0.88 11.66
N GLU A 32 3.59 0.10 12.47
CA GLU A 32 5.00 0.35 12.82
C GLU A 32 5.92 0.45 11.59
N GLN A 33 5.65 -0.35 10.56
CA GLN A 33 6.44 -0.35 9.33
C GLN A 33 6.23 0.95 8.54
N LEU A 34 4.99 1.45 8.45
CA LEU A 34 4.71 2.76 7.85
C LEU A 34 5.33 3.91 8.67
N LEU A 35 5.31 3.81 10.00
CA LEU A 35 6.00 4.76 10.87
C LEU A 35 7.51 4.77 10.60
N LYS A 36 8.13 3.59 10.48
CA LYS A 36 9.55 3.45 10.11
C LYS A 36 9.84 4.10 8.75
N LEU A 37 9.01 3.87 7.73
CA LEU A 37 9.16 4.52 6.43
C LEU A 37 9.03 6.05 6.51
N SER A 38 8.14 6.58 7.35
CA SER A 38 7.95 8.04 7.52
C SER A 38 9.12 8.73 8.22
N ASN A 39 9.95 7.98 8.96
CA ASN A 39 11.11 8.50 9.68
C ASN A 39 12.42 8.43 8.87
N LEU A 40 12.39 7.90 7.63
CA LEU A 40 13.55 7.91 6.75
C LEU A 40 13.89 9.33 6.29
N SER A 41 15.18 9.64 6.14
CA SER A 41 15.63 10.95 5.66
C SER A 41 15.15 11.28 4.24
N ASN A 42 14.92 10.25 3.42
CA ASN A 42 14.38 10.34 2.07
C ASN A 42 12.89 9.98 1.99
N SER A 43 12.15 10.06 3.11
CA SER A 43 10.72 9.72 3.10
C SER A 43 9.91 10.69 2.26
N VAL A 44 8.99 10.14 1.47
CA VAL A 44 7.95 10.92 0.76
C VAL A 44 6.72 11.15 1.62
N MET A 45 6.63 10.51 2.78
CA MET A 45 5.55 10.71 3.76
C MET A 45 6.00 11.72 4.81
N TYR A 46 5.09 12.59 5.22
CA TYR A 46 5.30 13.44 6.38
C TYR A 46 4.95 12.70 7.67
N HIS A 47 5.51 13.11 8.80
CA HIS A 47 5.17 12.52 10.10
C HIS A 47 3.65 12.60 10.41
N HIS A 48 2.97 13.66 9.96
CA HIS A 48 1.52 13.81 10.11
C HIS A 48 0.69 12.92 9.17
N ASP A 49 1.32 12.30 8.17
CA ASP A 49 0.67 11.33 7.27
C ASP A 49 0.43 9.99 7.97
N VAL A 50 1.13 9.75 9.08
CA VAL A 50 1.09 8.52 9.86
C VAL A 50 0.54 8.79 11.26
N ILE A 51 1.05 9.83 11.92
CA ILE A 51 0.66 10.24 13.28
C ILE A 51 -0.38 11.34 13.22
N LYS A 52 -1.48 11.19 13.98
CA LYS A 52 -2.63 12.12 13.94
C LYS A 52 -3.21 12.29 12.52
N LEU A 53 -3.16 11.21 11.76
CA LEU A 53 -3.66 11.11 10.39
C LEU A 53 -5.10 11.65 10.24
N ASP A 54 -5.29 12.55 9.28
CA ASP A 54 -6.62 12.83 8.71
C ASP A 54 -7.05 11.66 7.81
N ARG A 55 -8.09 10.93 8.24
CA ARG A 55 -8.60 9.75 7.54
C ARG A 55 -9.36 10.09 6.26
N GLN A 56 -9.71 11.35 6.02
CA GLN A 56 -10.39 11.78 4.80
C GLN A 56 -9.47 12.43 3.76
N ASP A 57 -8.22 12.73 4.12
CA ASP A 57 -7.24 13.33 3.21
C ASP A 57 -6.82 12.32 2.12
N ASP A 58 -7.19 12.65 0.88
CA ASP A 58 -6.85 11.88 -0.32
C ASP A 58 -5.37 12.02 -0.70
N GLY A 59 -4.75 13.17 -0.44
CA GLY A 59 -3.33 13.46 -0.72
C GLY A 59 -2.39 12.67 0.18
N VAL A 60 -2.73 12.54 1.46
CA VAL A 60 -2.03 11.63 2.39
C VAL A 60 -2.14 10.20 1.90
N ALA A 61 -3.36 9.77 1.52
CA ALA A 61 -3.55 8.43 0.98
C ALA A 61 -2.76 8.22 -0.32
N TYR A 62 -2.61 9.26 -1.14
CA TYR A 62 -1.79 9.22 -2.36
C TYR A 62 -0.31 8.99 -2.04
N ARG A 63 0.28 9.76 -1.12
CA ARG A 63 1.70 9.62 -0.72
C ARG A 63 2.05 8.24 -0.16
N VAL A 64 1.14 7.61 0.59
CA VAL A 64 1.37 6.26 1.14
C VAL A 64 1.63 5.23 0.04
N PHE A 65 0.95 5.33 -1.10
CA PHE A 65 1.09 4.39 -2.23
C PHE A 65 2.12 4.84 -3.27
N TYR A 66 3.03 5.77 -2.94
CA TYR A 66 4.10 6.14 -3.86
C TYR A 66 5.08 4.99 -4.06
N SER A 67 5.57 4.86 -5.29
CA SER A 67 6.63 3.92 -5.64
C SER A 67 7.88 4.10 -4.78
N GLU A 68 8.16 5.31 -4.32
CA GLU A 68 9.29 5.57 -3.41
C GLU A 68 9.14 4.83 -2.06
N ASN A 69 7.91 4.63 -1.55
CA ASN A 69 7.70 3.81 -0.36
C ASN A 69 7.93 2.32 -0.64
N LEU A 70 7.63 1.83 -1.84
CA LEU A 70 8.01 0.48 -2.26
C LEU A 70 9.52 0.34 -2.32
N ARG A 71 10.22 1.33 -2.90
CA ARG A 71 11.68 1.38 -2.93
C ARG A 71 12.28 1.38 -1.51
N ASN A 72 11.69 2.14 -0.60
CA ASN A 72 12.14 2.23 0.79
C ASN A 72 11.89 0.95 1.61
N CYS A 73 11.12 -0.01 1.08
CA CYS A 73 11.02 -1.36 1.67
C CYS A 73 12.23 -2.26 1.33
N HIS A 74 13.11 -1.84 0.39
CA HIS A 74 14.32 -2.56 0.06
C HIS A 74 15.47 -2.26 1.03
N GLY A 75 16.15 -3.32 1.50
CA GLY A 75 17.48 -3.22 2.07
C GLY A 75 18.57 -3.22 0.98
N THR A 76 19.81 -3.57 1.34
CA THR A 76 20.98 -3.47 0.45
C THR A 76 20.85 -4.28 -0.85
N HIS A 77 20.18 -5.43 -0.82
CA HIS A 77 20.09 -6.34 -1.98
C HIS A 77 18.67 -6.87 -2.25
N ASN A 78 17.80 -6.88 -1.25
CA ASN A 78 16.46 -7.47 -1.30
C ASN A 78 15.49 -6.68 -0.41
N ILE A 79 14.18 -6.93 -0.55
CA ILE A 79 13.15 -6.43 0.37
C ILE A 79 13.52 -6.86 1.79
N GLU A 80 13.55 -5.90 2.73
CA GLU A 80 13.79 -6.18 4.14
C GLU A 80 12.74 -7.18 4.65
N GLU A 81 13.15 -8.19 5.42
CA GLU A 81 12.26 -9.29 5.81
C GLU A 81 10.99 -8.79 6.52
N ASP A 82 11.13 -7.84 7.44
CA ASP A 82 10.00 -7.20 8.12
C ASP A 82 9.12 -6.41 7.14
N MET A 83 9.69 -5.79 6.11
CA MET A 83 8.94 -4.97 5.14
C MET A 83 8.21 -5.77 4.08
N ARG A 84 8.45 -7.09 3.97
CA ARG A 84 7.91 -7.92 2.88
C ARG A 84 6.40 -7.89 2.79
N GLY A 85 5.71 -8.01 3.92
CA GLY A 85 4.25 -7.95 3.95
C GLY A 85 3.74 -6.57 3.53
N LEU A 86 4.29 -5.51 4.11
CA LEU A 86 3.96 -4.13 3.73
C LEU A 86 4.19 -3.88 2.24
N PHE A 87 5.32 -4.31 1.68
CA PHE A 87 5.63 -4.20 0.26
C PHE A 87 4.55 -4.84 -0.61
N VAL A 88 4.21 -6.11 -0.33
CA VAL A 88 3.18 -6.83 -1.10
C VAL A 88 1.84 -6.11 -1.01
N TYR A 89 1.47 -5.64 0.18
CA TYR A 89 0.21 -4.93 0.36
C TYR A 89 0.18 -3.59 -0.40
N LEU A 90 1.23 -2.76 -0.25
CA LEU A 90 1.33 -1.48 -0.95
C LEU A 90 1.35 -1.69 -2.46
N PHE A 91 2.05 -2.70 -2.95
CA PHE A 91 2.12 -3.05 -4.37
C PHE A 91 0.73 -3.44 -4.89
N ILE A 92 0.09 -4.45 -4.31
CA ILE A 92 -1.19 -4.96 -4.81
C ILE A 92 -2.30 -3.90 -4.76
N MET A 93 -2.38 -3.15 -3.67
CA MET A 93 -3.39 -2.11 -3.54
C MET A 93 -3.06 -0.90 -4.42
N GLY A 94 -1.79 -0.50 -4.52
CA GLY A 94 -1.33 0.56 -5.41
C GLY A 94 -1.66 0.26 -6.87
N GLU A 95 -1.28 -0.94 -7.35
CA GLU A 95 -1.58 -1.45 -8.69
C GLU A 95 -3.09 -1.43 -8.98
N LEU A 96 -3.89 -1.90 -8.03
CA LEU A 96 -5.35 -1.90 -8.16
C LEU A 96 -5.91 -0.49 -8.29
N ILE A 97 -5.32 0.50 -7.64
CA ILE A 97 -5.85 1.87 -7.68
C ILE A 97 -5.38 2.57 -8.95
N ASP A 98 -4.11 2.44 -9.30
CA ASP A 98 -3.52 3.08 -10.46
C ASP A 98 -4.07 2.52 -11.76
N SER A 99 -4.46 1.24 -11.79
CA SER A 99 -5.15 0.64 -12.94
C SER A 99 -6.45 1.35 -13.30
N TYR A 100 -7.09 2.05 -12.34
CA TYR A 100 -8.28 2.88 -12.57
C TYR A 100 -7.93 4.37 -12.72
N LEU A 101 -7.02 4.91 -11.91
CA LEU A 101 -6.81 6.36 -11.79
C LEU A 101 -5.70 6.92 -12.68
N ASN A 102 -4.61 6.18 -12.92
CA ASN A 102 -3.45 6.71 -13.62
C ASN A 102 -3.71 6.73 -15.13
N ARG A 103 -3.83 7.91 -15.76
CA ARG A 103 -4.21 8.09 -17.17
C ARG A 103 -3.14 7.66 -18.19
N GLU A 104 -1.90 7.48 -17.76
CA GLU A 104 -0.76 7.18 -18.64
C GLU A 104 -0.60 5.67 -18.90
N ILE A 105 -1.25 4.82 -18.10
CA ILE A 105 -1.16 3.37 -18.21
C ILE A 105 -2.00 2.87 -19.41
N THR A 106 -1.36 2.07 -20.26
CA THR A 106 -2.00 1.46 -21.44
C THR A 106 -3.17 0.53 -21.03
N PRO A 107 -4.19 0.36 -21.89
CA PRO A 107 -5.34 -0.49 -21.57
C PRO A 107 -4.96 -1.94 -21.21
N LEU A 108 -4.00 -2.53 -21.93
CA LEU A 108 -3.53 -3.89 -21.67
C LEU A 108 -2.89 -4.01 -20.28
N GLU A 109 -2.05 -3.03 -19.91
CA GLU A 109 -1.38 -3.05 -18.62
C GLU A 109 -2.39 -2.85 -17.48
N ARG A 110 -3.36 -1.94 -17.62
CA ARG A 110 -4.45 -1.80 -16.64
C ARG A 110 -5.20 -3.10 -16.38
N ILE A 111 -5.46 -3.89 -17.42
CA ILE A 111 -6.12 -5.20 -17.28
C ILE A 111 -5.22 -6.15 -16.48
N ARG A 112 -3.92 -6.21 -16.79
CA ARG A 112 -2.97 -7.04 -16.04
C ARG A 112 -2.90 -6.65 -14.57
N MET A 113 -2.69 -5.37 -14.27
CA MET A 113 -2.65 -4.84 -12.90
C MET A 113 -3.96 -5.19 -12.15
N SER A 114 -5.11 -4.92 -12.77
CA SER A 114 -6.43 -5.20 -12.17
C SER A 114 -6.66 -6.68 -11.92
N MET A 115 -6.27 -7.55 -12.87
CA MET A 115 -6.41 -9.00 -12.74
C MET A 115 -5.48 -9.55 -11.67
N THR A 116 -4.21 -9.12 -11.64
CA THR A 116 -3.23 -9.49 -10.61
C THR A 116 -3.77 -9.17 -9.23
N SER A 117 -4.24 -7.93 -9.01
CA SER A 117 -4.82 -7.54 -7.73
C SER A 117 -6.11 -8.28 -7.42
N PHE A 118 -6.98 -8.54 -8.41
CA PHE A 118 -8.21 -9.30 -8.22
C PHE A 118 -7.93 -10.73 -7.74
N PHE A 119 -7.04 -11.46 -8.41
CA PHE A 119 -6.71 -12.84 -8.03
C PHE A 119 -6.02 -12.87 -6.67
N PHE A 120 -5.07 -11.96 -6.42
CA PHE A 120 -4.42 -11.85 -5.11
C PHE A 120 -5.45 -11.65 -3.99
N LEU A 121 -6.32 -10.65 -4.09
CA LEU A 121 -7.33 -10.36 -3.06
C LEU A 121 -8.31 -11.53 -2.89
N ARG A 122 -8.66 -12.22 -3.98
CA ARG A 122 -9.54 -13.40 -3.93
C ARG A 122 -8.88 -14.55 -3.16
N PHE A 123 -7.59 -14.81 -3.37
CA PHE A 123 -6.87 -15.84 -2.62
C PHE A 123 -6.61 -15.43 -1.18
N TRP A 124 -6.24 -14.18 -0.95
CA TRP A 124 -6.00 -13.64 0.37
C TRP A 124 -7.24 -13.75 1.28
N ARG A 125 -8.43 -13.46 0.75
CA ARG A 125 -9.71 -13.65 1.45
C ARG A 125 -10.04 -15.11 1.79
N LYS A 126 -9.46 -16.08 1.09
CA LYS A 126 -9.62 -17.51 1.44
C LYS A 126 -8.62 -17.97 2.49
N TYR A 127 -7.52 -17.25 2.62
CA TYR A 127 -6.44 -17.54 3.55
C TYR A 127 -6.72 -17.00 4.96
N VAL A 128 -7.24 -15.77 5.02
CA VAL A 128 -7.72 -15.13 6.27
C VAL A 128 -9.11 -15.62 6.61
#